data_AF-A0A8X6HY94-F1
#
_entry.id   AF-A0A8X6HY94-F1
#
_cell.length_a   1.000
_cell.length_b   1.000
_cell.length_c   1.000
_cell.angle_alpha   90.00
_cell.angle_beta   90.00
_cell.angle_gamma   90.00
#
_symmetry.space_group_name_H-M   'P 1'
#
loop_
_entity.id
_entity.type
_entity.pdbx_description
1 polymer ?
#
loop_
_entity_poly.entity_id
_entity_poly.type
_entity_poly.pdbx_seq_one_letter_code
_entity_poly.pdbx_strand_id
1 'polypeptide(L)' 'MQPRTTQQYLSVNVWAGILGDFFIEPCLLCIPMDGRAYRIFLQVLQEVFDVPPSLRCSSWYQHDGAPPHYGILVQ' A
#
# COMPACT_ATOMS: atom_id res chain seq x y z
N MET A 1 -29.28 -32.43 -9.66
CA MET A 1 -27.95 -31.80 -9.85
C MET A 1 -27.98 -30.45 -9.15
N GLN A 2 -27.17 -30.25 -8.10
CA GLN A 2 -27.01 -28.91 -7.48
C GLN A 2 -26.16 -28.04 -8.42
N PRO A 3 -26.52 -26.77 -8.67
CA PRO A 3 -25.64 -25.86 -9.39
C PRO A 3 -24.38 -25.62 -8.54
N ARG A 4 -23.22 -26.02 -9.06
CA ARG A 4 -21.92 -25.62 -8.51
C ARG A 4 -21.70 -24.16 -8.88
N THR A 5 -21.95 -23.25 -7.94
CA THR A 5 -21.53 -21.85 -8.09
C THR A 5 -20.01 -21.78 -7.89
N THR A 6 -19.24 -21.86 -8.98
CA THR A 6 -17.81 -21.54 -8.97
C THR A 6 -17.65 -20.03 -9.10
N GLN A 7 -17.98 -19.28 -8.04
CA GLN A 7 -17.65 -17.87 -7.98
C GLN A 7 -16.14 -17.74 -7.74
N GLN A 8 -15.40 -17.22 -8.73
CA GLN A 8 -14.01 -16.86 -8.56
C GLN A 8 -13.93 -15.42 -8.06
N TYR A 9 -13.28 -15.22 -6.92
CA TYR A 9 -13.03 -13.89 -6.38
C TYR A 9 -11.81 -13.30 -7.08
N LEU A 10 -12.00 -12.20 -7.81
CA LEU A 10 -10.91 -11.31 -8.17
C LEU A 10 -10.71 -10.33 -7.02
N SER A 11 -9.51 -10.30 -6.46
CA SER A 11 -9.11 -9.31 -5.46
C SER A 11 -7.87 -8.59 -5.95
N VAL A 12 -7.82 -7.29 -5.68
CA VAL A 12 -6.64 -6.45 -5.92
C VAL A 12 -6.31 -5.74 -4.61
N ASN A 13 -5.02 -5.59 -4.34
CA ASN A 13 -4.56 -4.73 -3.26
C ASN A 13 -4.40 -3.32 -3.80
N VAL A 14 -4.94 -2.34 -3.08
CA VAL A 14 -4.84 -0.92 -3.43
C VAL A 14 -4.25 -0.19 -2.23
N TRP A 15 -3.27 0.66 -2.47
CA TRP A 15 -2.82 1.63 -1.50
C TRP A 15 -3.28 3.03 -1.92
N ALA A 16 -3.67 3.85 -0.96
CA ALA A 16 -3.93 5.27 -1.14
C ALA A 16 -3.51 6.01 0.14
N GLY A 17 -3.11 7.27 0.01
CA GLY A 17 -2.63 8.07 1.14
C GLY A 17 -3.44 9.33 1.35
N ILE A 18 -3.47 9.80 2.60
CA ILE A 18 -4.00 11.12 2.97
C ILE A 18 -2.93 11.83 3.78
N LEU A 19 -2.61 13.07 3.42
CA LEU A 19 -1.63 13.90 4.12
C LEU A 19 -2.15 15.34 4.24
N GLY A 20 -2.66 15.70 5.41
CA GLY A 20 -3.36 16.98 5.58
C GLY A 20 -4.55 17.06 4.63
N ASP A 21 -4.60 18.11 3.81
CA ASP A 21 -5.63 18.32 2.79
C ASP A 21 -5.30 17.66 1.44
N PHE A 22 -4.19 16.93 1.34
CA PHE A 22 -3.76 16.28 0.11
C PHE A 22 -4.20 14.82 0.09
N PHE A 23 -4.89 14.45 -0.99
CA PHE A 23 -5.15 13.06 -1.34
C PHE A 23 -4.05 12.56 -2.26
N ILE A 24 -3.45 11.43 -1.93
CA ILE A 24 -2.42 10.80 -2.73
C ILE A 24 -3.05 9.68 -3.53
N GLU A 25 -2.85 9.74 -4.85
CA GLU A 25 -3.55 8.89 -5.80
C GLU A 25 -3.39 7.39 -5.47
N PRO A 26 -4.46 6.59 -5.65
CA PRO A 26 -4.39 5.16 -5.43
C PRO A 26 -3.41 4.48 -6.38
N CYS A 27 -2.63 3.53 -5.87
CA CYS A 27 -1.81 2.66 -6.68
C CYS A 27 -2.14 1.17 -6.44
N LEU A 28 -2.05 0.39 -7.51
CA LEU A 28 -2.23 -1.06 -7.43
C LEU A 28 -0.97 -1.70 -6.86
N LEU A 29 -1.19 -2.54 -5.88
CA LEU A 29 -0.15 -3.29 -5.20
C LEU A 29 -0.10 -4.72 -5.75
N CYS A 30 1.09 -5.20 -6.09
CA CYS A 30 1.27 -6.57 -6.57
C CYS A 30 0.88 -7.60 -5.51
N ILE A 31 0.26 -8.70 -5.96
CA ILE A 31 -0.03 -9.88 -5.14
C ILE A 31 0.95 -11.00 -5.55
N PRO A 32 1.58 -11.72 -4.60
CA PRO A 32 1.42 -11.57 -3.15
C PRO A 32 2.18 -10.37 -2.58
N MET A 33 1.57 -9.69 -1.62
CA MET A 33 2.24 -8.66 -0.84
C MET A 33 3.06 -9.35 0.26
N ASP A 34 4.36 -9.52 0.03
CA ASP A 34 5.33 -9.93 1.06
C ASP A 34 6.16 -8.73 1.56
N GLY A 35 7.00 -8.92 2.57
CA GLY A 35 7.82 -7.82 3.11
C GLY A 35 8.79 -7.21 2.09
N ARG A 36 9.24 -7.95 1.08
CA ARG A 36 10.11 -7.39 0.01
C ARG A 36 9.31 -6.51 -0.93
N ALA A 37 8.17 -7.00 -1.40
CA ALA A 37 7.26 -6.23 -2.24
C ALA A 37 6.82 -4.94 -1.53
N TYR A 38 6.55 -5.03 -0.23
CA TYR A 38 6.19 -3.87 0.58
C TYR A 38 7.35 -2.88 0.75
N ARG A 39 8.59 -3.35 0.99
CA ARG A 39 9.78 -2.48 1.03
C ARG A 39 9.98 -1.72 -0.28
N ILE A 40 9.88 -2.40 -1.43
CA ILE A 40 10.00 -1.78 -2.75
C ILE A 40 8.91 -0.72 -2.92
N PHE A 41 7.68 -1.06 -2.55
CA PHE A 41 6.57 -0.10 -2.55
C PHE A 41 6.88 1.14 -1.71
N LEU A 42 7.42 1.00 -0.49
CA LEU A 42 7.80 2.15 0.35
C LEU A 42 8.88 3.04 -0.28
N GLN A 43 9.85 2.45 -0.99
CA GLN A 43 10.89 3.22 -1.68
C GLN A 43 10.29 4.04 -2.84
N VAL A 44 9.46 3.40 -3.66
CA VAL A 44 8.74 4.08 -4.75
C VAL A 44 7.82 5.15 -4.18
N LEU A 45 7.15 4.86 -3.07
CA LEU A 45 6.21 5.78 -2.46
C LEU A 45 6.88 7.11 -2.07
N GLN A 46 8.11 7.07 -1.57
CA GLN A 46 8.88 8.29 -1.25
C GLN A 46 9.17 9.17 -2.47
N GLU A 47 9.27 8.56 -3.66
CA GLU A 47 9.54 9.24 -4.93
C GLU A 47 8.25 9.78 -5.58
N VAL A 48 7.12 9.09 -5.40
CA VAL A 48 5.86 9.35 -6.12
C VAL A 48 4.96 10.39 -5.44
N PHE A 49 5.23 10.75 -4.18
CA PHE A 49 4.50 11.83 -3.54
C PHE A 49 4.72 13.17 -4.26
N ASP A 50 3.70 13.69 -4.94
CA ASP A 50 3.65 15.09 -5.39
C ASP A 50 3.03 15.99 -4.31
N VAL A 51 3.62 15.96 -3.11
CA VAL A 51 3.21 16.79 -1.97
C VAL A 51 4.34 17.75 -1.59
N PRO A 52 4.02 18.95 -1.06
CA PRO A 52 5.03 19.93 -0.65
C PRO A 52 6.11 19.31 0.26
N PRO A 53 7.41 19.54 0.00
CA PRO A 53 8.49 18.96 0.80
C PRO A 53 8.39 19.25 2.30
N SER A 54 7.91 20.44 2.67
CA SER A 54 7.68 20.84 4.06
C SER A 54 6.67 19.93 4.77
N LEU A 55 5.61 19.52 4.07
CA LEU A 55 4.59 18.62 4.60
C LEU A 55 5.12 17.18 4.70
N ARG A 56 5.93 16.75 3.74
CA ARG A 56 6.58 15.43 3.77
C ARG A 56 7.55 15.29 4.95
N CYS A 57 8.43 16.27 5.15
CA CYS A 57 9.43 16.23 6.21
C CYS A 57 8.86 16.36 7.63
N SER A 58 7.61 16.80 7.77
CA SER A 58 6.95 17.01 9.08
C SER A 58 5.83 16.02 9.38
N SER A 59 5.74 14.93 8.63
CA SER A 59 4.67 13.93 8.77
C SER A 59 5.18 12.55 9.16
N TRP A 60 4.26 11.76 9.71
CA TRP A 60 4.51 10.37 10.10
C TRP A 60 3.83 9.44 9.10
N TYR A 61 4.54 8.36 8.73
CA TYR A 61 3.94 7.29 7.96
C TYR A 61 3.11 6.39 8.88
N GLN A 62 1.82 6.22 8.58
CA GLN A 62 0.90 5.37 9.33
C GLN A 62 0.36 4.26 8.43
N HIS A 63 0.40 3.02 8.92
CA HIS A 63 -0.16 1.84 8.26
C HIS A 63 -0.86 0.93 9.29
N ASP A 64 -1.64 -0.03 8.82
CA ASP A 64 -2.30 -1.02 9.68
C ASP A 64 -1.33 -2.13 10.14
N GLY A 65 -1.85 -3.12 10.88
CA GLY A 65 -1.07 -4.25 11.37
C GLY A 65 -0.97 -5.43 10.40
N ALA A 66 -0.98 -5.22 9.08
CA ALA A 66 -0.85 -6.33 8.14
C ALA A 66 0.51 -7.06 8.26
N PRO A 67 0.57 -8.39 8.09
CA PRO A 67 1.81 -9.17 8.24
C PRO A 67 3.04 -8.64 7.46
N PRO A 68 2.91 -8.11 6.22
CA PRO A 68 4.06 -7.58 5.48
C PRO A 68 4.74 -6.40 6.18
N HIS A 69 4.03 -5.66 7.03
CA HIS A 69 4.52 -4.44 7.68
C HIS A 69 5.55 -4.72 8.79
N TYR A 70 5.57 -5.95 9.31
CA TYR A 70 6.48 -6.37 10.38
C TYR A 70 7.65 -7.23 9.89
N GLY A 71 7.85 -7.30 8.56
CA GLY A 71 8.97 -8.04 7.99
C GLY A 71 10.31 -7.43 8.38
N ILE A 72 11.33 -8.27 8.62
CA ILE A 72 12.72 -7.83 8.91
C ILE A 72 13.25 -6.85 7.85
N LEU A 73 12.77 -6.95 6.62
CA LEU A 73 13.17 -6.10 5.50
C LEU A 73 12.40 -4.77 5.42
N VAL A 74 11.43 -4.54 6.30
CA VAL A 74 10.48 -3.40 6.27
C VAL A 74 10.76 -2.38 7.39
N GLN A 75 11.84 -2.57 8.15
CA GLN A 75 12.25 -1.67 9.24
C GLN A 75 12.77 -0.31 8.75
#